data_AF-A0A0X3BLB1-F1
#
_entry.id   AF-A0A0X3BLB1-F1
#
_cell.length_a   1.000
_cell.length_b   1.000
_cell.length_c   1.000
_cell.angle_alpha   90.00
_cell.angle_beta   90.00
_cell.angle_gamma   90.00
#
_symmetry.space_group_name_H-M   'P 1'
#
loop_
_entity.id
_entity.type
_entity.pdbx_description
1 polymer ?
#
loop_
_entity_poly.entity_id
_entity_poly.type
_entity_poly.pdbx_seq_one_letter_code
_entity_poly.pdbx_strand_id
1 'polypeptide(L)'
;MSDQTLFRNIDVFEIDYVPEFFNYRESQLDDLAYQIRPALEGGRALNAICRGLPGTGKTTSVLRIFAELEQTTKKILPVYVNCQTDRTKYMVYSRIYATVHGHTPRREPGSRSNR
;
A
#
# COMPACT_ATOMS: atom_id res chain seq x y z
N MET A 1 15.49 -26.06 -19.79
CA MET A 1 16.18 -25.13 -18.86
C MET A 1 15.15 -24.72 -17.82
N SER A 2 15.17 -25.07 -16.54
CA SER A 2 15.92 -25.99 -15.68
C SER A 2 15.01 -26.14 -14.45
N ASP A 3 14.66 -27.37 -14.05
CA ASP A 3 13.90 -27.64 -12.82
C ASP A 3 14.67 -27.09 -11.61
N GLN A 4 14.31 -25.91 -11.13
CA GLN A 4 14.89 -25.34 -9.92
C GLN A 4 14.15 -25.91 -8.70
N THR A 5 14.72 -26.94 -8.09
CA THR A 5 14.17 -27.63 -6.89
C THR A 5 14.53 -26.96 -5.56
N LEU A 6 15.34 -25.89 -5.59
CA LEU A 6 15.82 -25.20 -4.38
C LEU A 6 14.75 -24.30 -3.75
N PHE A 7 13.92 -23.67 -4.57
CA PHE A 7 12.93 -22.70 -4.11
C PHE A 7 11.51 -23.28 -4.23
N ARG A 8 10.80 -23.39 -3.10
CA ARG A 8 9.39 -23.81 -3.08
C ARG A 8 8.46 -22.74 -3.62
N ASN A 9 8.78 -21.48 -3.35
CA ASN A 9 8.08 -20.33 -3.90
C ASN A 9 9.10 -19.19 -4.03
N ILE A 10 9.37 -18.74 -5.26
CA ILE A 10 10.33 -17.68 -5.53
C ILE A 10 9.73 -16.29 -5.26
N ASP A 11 8.39 -16.16 -5.30
CA ASP A 11 7.66 -14.91 -5.13
C ASP A 11 7.83 -14.34 -3.71
N VAL A 12 8.23 -15.17 -2.74
CA VAL A 12 8.56 -14.75 -1.36
C VAL A 12 9.73 -13.76 -1.31
N PHE A 13 10.58 -13.76 -2.35
CA PHE A 13 11.72 -12.85 -2.47
C PHE A 13 11.38 -11.54 -3.20
N GLU A 14 10.16 -11.39 -3.72
CA GLU A 14 9.74 -10.15 -4.38
C GLU A 14 9.57 -9.00 -3.38
N ILE A 15 9.84 -7.78 -3.83
CA ILE A 15 9.90 -6.58 -2.98
C ILE A 15 8.52 -6.22 -2.39
N ASP A 16 7.45 -6.60 -3.08
CA ASP A 16 6.06 -6.37 -2.67
C ASP A 16 5.44 -7.57 -1.93
N TYR A 17 6.20 -8.64 -1.70
CA TYR A 17 5.73 -9.75 -0.89
C TYR A 17 5.48 -9.31 0.56
N VAL A 18 4.24 -9.53 1.02
CA VAL A 18 3.85 -9.28 2.41
C VAL A 18 3.86 -10.62 3.15
N PRO A 19 4.80 -10.86 4.08
CA PRO A 19 4.86 -12.10 4.83
C PRO A 19 3.64 -12.24 5.76
N GLU A 20 3.21 -13.49 5.96
CA GLU A 20 2.09 -13.83 6.86
C GLU A 20 2.45 -13.55 8.33
N PHE A 21 3.71 -13.81 8.71
CA PHE A 21 4.25 -13.49 10.03
C PHE A 21 5.09 -12.22 9.97
N PHE A 22 4.65 -11.17 10.67
CA PHE A 22 5.33 -9.89 10.74
C PHE A 22 5.79 -9.62 12.19
N ASN A 23 6.79 -10.37 12.62
CA ASN A 23 7.26 -10.39 14.01
C ASN A 23 7.92 -9.06 14.44
N TYR A 24 7.85 -8.76 15.74
CA TYR A 24 8.49 -7.62 16.42
C TYR A 24 7.99 -6.23 15.99
N ARG A 25 6.80 -6.14 15.38
CA ARG A 25 6.22 -4.89 14.89
C ARG A 25 4.81 -4.59 15.39
N GLU A 26 4.32 -5.36 16.35
CA GLU A 26 2.99 -5.18 16.94
C GLU A 26 2.77 -3.74 17.41
N SER A 27 3.74 -3.14 18.11
CA SER A 27 3.60 -1.74 18.55
C SER A 27 3.43 -0.73 17.41
N GLN A 28 4.14 -0.90 16.28
CA GLN A 28 3.95 0.00 15.14
C GLN A 28 2.64 -0.26 14.39
N LEU A 29 2.18 -1.52 14.36
CA LEU A 29 0.88 -1.87 13.80
C LEU A 29 -0.25 -1.30 14.68
N ASP A 30 -0.12 -1.40 15.99
CA ASP A 30 -1.06 -0.84 16.98
C ASP A 30 -1.14 0.68 16.87
N ASP A 31 0.02 1.36 16.75
CA ASP A 31 0.07 2.80 16.54
C ASP A 31 -0.66 3.21 15.26
N LEU A 32 -0.43 2.49 14.15
CA LEU A 32 -1.12 2.73 12.88
C LEU A 32 -2.63 2.46 13.00
N ALA A 33 -3.02 1.36 13.64
CA ALA A 33 -4.42 1.01 13.87
C ALA A 33 -5.12 2.08 14.71
N TYR A 34 -4.46 2.62 15.73
CA TYR A 34 -4.97 3.71 16.54
C TYR A 34 -5.23 4.97 15.71
N GLN A 35 -4.35 5.31 14.76
CA GLN A 35 -4.58 6.44 13.85
C GLN A 35 -5.79 6.23 12.93
N ILE A 36 -6.10 4.99 12.57
CA ILE A 36 -7.19 4.65 11.63
C ILE A 36 -8.53 4.49 12.34
N ARG A 37 -8.54 4.13 13.62
CA ARG A 37 -9.75 3.88 14.41
C ARG A 37 -10.86 4.94 14.24
N PRO A 38 -10.58 6.26 14.24
CA PRO A 38 -11.63 7.25 14.01
C PRO A 38 -12.37 7.09 12.67
N ALA A 39 -11.70 6.61 11.61
CA ALA A 39 -12.35 6.35 10.34
C ALA A 39 -13.28 5.12 10.37
N LEU A 40 -12.99 4.13 11.21
CA LEU A 40 -13.89 2.98 11.40
C LEU A 40 -15.20 3.40 12.07
N GLU A 41 -15.14 4.42 12.93
CA GLU A 41 -16.27 5.01 13.64
C GLU A 41 -17.01 6.08 12.80
N GLY A 42 -16.63 6.28 11.53
CA GLY A 42 -17.25 7.25 10.61
C GLY A 42 -16.67 8.67 10.68
N GLY A 43 -15.63 8.87 11.48
CA GLY A 43 -14.84 10.09 11.53
C GLY A 43 -13.72 10.11 10.48
N ARG A 44 -12.75 11.01 10.66
CA ARG A 44 -11.57 11.14 9.79
C ARG A 44 -10.36 10.47 10.44
N ALA A 45 -9.69 9.58 9.72
CA ALA A 45 -8.42 9.01 10.16
C ALA A 45 -7.36 10.11 10.39
N LEU A 46 -6.45 9.84 11.30
CA LEU A 46 -5.30 10.70 11.58
C LEU A 46 -4.18 10.43 10.57
N ASN A 47 -3.33 11.44 10.35
CA ASN A 47 -2.19 11.32 9.44
C ASN A 47 -0.98 10.74 10.18
N ALA A 48 -0.32 9.76 9.58
CA ALA A 48 0.93 9.18 10.09
C ALA A 48 2.10 9.39 9.12
N ILE A 49 3.31 9.55 9.66
CA ILE A 49 4.55 9.59 8.88
C ILE A 49 5.49 8.50 9.39
N CYS A 50 5.64 7.41 8.64
CA CYS A 50 6.54 6.31 8.99
C CYS A 50 7.98 6.63 8.56
N ARG A 51 8.89 6.85 9.51
CA ARG A 51 10.32 7.12 9.26
C ARG A 51 11.22 5.99 9.77
N GLY A 52 12.36 5.80 9.12
CA GLY A 52 13.37 4.78 9.49
C GLY A 52 14.21 4.36 8.30
N LEU A 53 15.29 3.61 8.55
CA LEU A 53 16.23 3.14 7.52
C LEU A 53 15.54 2.29 6.43
N PRO A 54 16.02 2.25 5.18
CA PRO A 54 15.49 1.34 4.16
C PRO A 54 15.58 -0.13 4.63
N GLY A 55 14.68 -0.99 4.15
CA GLY A 55 14.62 -2.40 4.56
C GLY A 55 14.06 -2.65 5.96
N THR A 56 13.72 -1.61 6.73
CA THR A 56 13.08 -1.76 8.05
C THR A 56 11.56 -1.93 7.93
N GLY A 57 11.04 -2.73 6.99
CA GLY A 57 9.63 -3.16 6.95
C GLY A 57 8.53 -2.09 6.95
N LYS A 58 8.82 -0.79 6.76
CA LYS A 58 7.81 0.29 6.82
C LYS A 58 6.68 0.10 5.82
N THR A 59 7.04 -0.18 4.57
CA THR A 59 6.09 -0.45 3.49
C THR A 59 5.23 -1.68 3.83
N THR A 60 5.89 -2.75 4.28
CA THR A 60 5.23 -4.00 4.70
C THR A 60 4.25 -3.77 5.85
N SER A 61 4.57 -2.95 6.85
CA SER A 61 3.66 -2.61 7.96
C SER A 61 2.38 -1.93 7.45
N VAL A 62 2.51 -0.98 6.53
CA VAL A 62 1.35 -0.29 5.94
C VAL A 62 0.51 -1.24 5.11
N LEU A 63 1.13 -2.06 4.25
CA LEU A 63 0.42 -3.04 3.43
C LEU A 63 -0.30 -4.09 4.28
N ARG A 64 0.28 -4.49 5.42
CA ARG A 64 -0.36 -5.41 6.35
C ARG A 64 -1.64 -4.83 6.94
N ILE A 65 -1.59 -3.59 7.45
CA ILE A 65 -2.78 -2.89 7.95
C ILE A 65 -3.83 -2.71 6.84
N PHE A 66 -3.41 -2.44 5.60
CA PHE A 66 -4.33 -2.32 4.47
C PHE A 66 -5.06 -3.63 4.21
N ALA A 67 -4.34 -4.76 4.18
CA ALA A 67 -4.95 -6.08 4.02
C ALA A 67 -5.93 -6.41 5.16
N GLU A 68 -5.60 -6.06 6.40
CA GLU A 68 -6.49 -6.25 7.55
C GLU A 68 -7.74 -5.36 7.47
N LEU A 69 -7.61 -4.11 7.00
CA LEU A 69 -8.74 -3.22 6.78
C LEU A 69 -9.69 -3.76 5.70
N GLU A 70 -9.17 -4.25 4.58
CA GLU A 70 -9.97 -4.84 3.50
C GLU A 70 -10.77 -6.06 3.97
N GLN A 71 -10.20 -6.85 4.87
CA GLN A 71 -10.87 -8.01 5.49
C GLN A 71 -11.90 -7.59 6.54
N THR A 72 -11.66 -6.51 7.26
CA THR A 72 -12.48 -6.08 8.41
C THR A 72 -13.67 -5.22 7.99
N THR A 73 -13.54 -4.39 6.96
CA THR A 73 -14.59 -3.42 6.59
C THR A 73 -14.60 -3.09 5.11
N LYS A 74 -15.81 -2.84 4.58
CA LYS A 74 -16.00 -2.29 3.23
C LYS A 74 -16.20 -0.76 3.22
N LYS A 75 -16.23 -0.13 4.41
CA LYS A 75 -16.46 1.31 4.54
C LYS A 75 -15.20 2.13 4.26
N ILE A 76 -14.03 1.52 4.40
CA ILE A 76 -12.73 2.13 4.16
C ILE A 76 -12.10 1.42 2.98
N LEU A 77 -11.69 2.18 1.97
CA LEU A 77 -10.94 1.68 0.83
C LEU A 77 -9.48 2.11 0.96
N PRO A 78 -8.57 1.20 1.35
CA PRO A 78 -7.15 1.51 1.35
C PRO A 78 -6.64 1.68 -0.08
N VAL A 79 -5.75 2.66 -0.28
CA VAL A 79 -5.12 2.91 -1.58
C VAL A 79 -3.62 3.07 -1.38
N TYR A 80 -2.85 2.15 -1.96
CA TYR A 80 -1.39 2.22 -1.95
C TYR A 80 -0.88 2.90 -3.22
N VAL A 81 -0.02 3.91 -3.05
CA VAL A 81 0.67 4.60 -4.15
C VAL A 81 2.17 4.57 -3.88
N ASN A 82 2.92 3.89 -4.74
CA ASN A 82 4.38 3.90 -4.68
C ASN A 82 4.93 5.10 -5.47
N CYS A 83 5.23 6.20 -4.77
CA CYS A 83 5.76 7.41 -5.38
C CYS A 83 7.17 7.27 -5.99
N GLN A 84 7.89 6.16 -5.76
CA GLN A 84 9.13 5.88 -6.49
C GLN A 84 8.86 5.48 -7.95
N THR A 85 7.70 4.84 -8.20
CA THR A 85 7.24 4.42 -9.53
C THR A 85 6.31 5.48 -10.13
N ASP A 86 5.32 5.94 -9.35
CA ASP A 86 4.32 6.94 -9.72
C ASP A 86 4.84 8.37 -9.46
N ARG A 87 5.78 8.83 -10.30
CA ARG A 87 6.59 10.05 -10.05
C ARG A 87 5.89 11.38 -10.32
N THR A 88 4.75 11.37 -11.00
CA THR A 88 4.02 12.61 -11.36
C THR A 88 2.73 12.71 -10.56
N LYS A 89 2.29 13.94 -10.30
CA LYS A 89 0.97 14.19 -9.68
C LYS A 89 -0.14 13.47 -10.46
N TYR A 90 -0.08 13.50 -11.79
CA TYR A 90 -1.04 12.79 -12.64
C TYR A 90 -1.06 11.29 -12.36
N MET A 91 0.10 10.63 -12.26
CA MET A 91 0.16 9.19 -11.96
C MET A 91 -0.39 8.87 -10.57
N VAL A 92 -0.05 9.68 -9.56
CA VAL A 92 -0.58 9.52 -8.20
C VAL A 92 -2.11 9.62 -8.19
N TYR A 93 -2.67 10.68 -8.80
CA TYR A 93 -4.12 10.85 -8.89
C TYR A 93 -4.78 9.75 -9.73
N SER A 94 -4.14 9.32 -10.82
CA SER A 94 -4.65 8.25 -11.67
C SER A 94 -4.68 6.90 -10.93
N ARG A 95 -3.72 6.63 -10.05
CA ARG A 95 -3.71 5.43 -9.19
C ARG A 95 -4.88 5.47 -8.24
N ILE A 96 -5.06 6.59 -7.54
CA ILE A 96 -6.17 6.78 -6.59
C ILE A 96 -7.52 6.64 -7.29
N TYR A 97 -7.70 7.31 -8.42
CA TYR A 97 -8.92 7.25 -9.20
C TYR A 97 -9.24 5.82 -9.65
N ALA A 98 -8.24 5.09 -10.16
CA ALA A 98 -8.42 3.72 -10.62
C ALA A 98 -8.86 2.78 -9.50
N THR A 99 -8.30 2.91 -8.30
CA THR A 99 -8.72 2.09 -7.16
C THR A 99 -10.14 2.45 -6.69
N VAL A 100 -10.52 3.73 -6.70
CA VAL A 100 -11.85 4.18 -6.27
C VAL A 100 -12.96 3.82 -7.26
N HIS A 101 -12.70 3.92 -8.56
CA HIS A 101 -13.72 3.78 -9.62
C HIS A 101 -13.62 2.48 -10.43
N GLY A 102 -12.57 1.69 -10.26
CA GLY A 102 -12.37 0.42 -10.97
C GLY A 102 -11.95 0.57 -12.44
N HIS A 103 -11.66 1.79 -12.92
CA HIS A 103 -11.14 2.03 -14.26
C HIS A 103 -10.17 3.21 -14.28
N THR A 104 -9.30 3.27 -15.29
CA THR A 104 -8.39 4.39 -15.45
C THR A 104 -9.14 5.68 -15.84
N PRO A 105 -8.69 6.85 -15.37
CA PRO A 105 -9.26 8.11 -15.82
C PRO A 105 -9.01 8.28 -17.32
N ARG A 106 -10.02 8.80 -18.02
CA ARG A 106 -9.92 9.04 -19.46
C ARG A 106 -8.81 10.06 -19.71
N ARG A 107 -7.74 9.63 -20.38
CA ARG A 107 -6.67 10.56 -20.79
C ARG A 107 -7.25 11.56 -21.76
N GLU A 108 -7.28 12.84 -21.39
CA GLU A 108 -7.46 13.90 -22.36
C GLU A 108 -6.25 13.92 -23.30
N PRO A 109 -6.44 13.85 -24.62
CA PRO A 109 -5.36 13.96 -25.59
C PRO A 109 -4.82 15.40 -25.57
N GLY A 110 -3.88 15.69 -24.66
CA GLY A 110 -3.28 17.02 -24.56
C GLY A 110 -2.28 17.23 -23.43
N SER A 111 -2.32 16.45 -22.35
CA SER A 111 -1.38 16.60 -21.25
C SER A 111 -0.07 15.84 -21.51
N ARG A 112 0.78 16.40 -22.37
CA ARG A 112 2.22 16.10 -22.32
C ARG A 112 2.71 16.51 -20.94
N SER A 113 2.89 15.51 -20.06
CA SER A 113 3.58 15.68 -18.78
C SER A 113 4.97 16.23 -19.07
N ASN A 114 5.16 17.53 -18.86
CA ASN A 114 6.48 18.14 -18.92
C ASN A 114 7.33 17.57 -17.77
N ARG A 115 8.61 17.34 -18.08
CA ARG A 115 9.62 16.82 -17.15
C ARG A 115 9.75 17.67 -15.89
#